data_AF-A0AAU1QPE2-F1
#
_entry.id   AF-A0AAU1QPE2-F1
#
_cell.length_a   1.000
_cell.length_b   1.000
_cell.length_c   1.000
_cell.angle_alpha   90.00
_cell.angle_beta   90.00
_cell.angle_gamma   90.00
#
_symmetry.space_group_name_H-M   'P 1'
#
loop_
_entity.id
_entity.type
_entity.pdbx_description
1 polymer ?
#
loop_
_entity_poly.entity_id
_entity_poly.type
_entity_poly.pdbx_seq_one_letter_code
_entity_poly.pdbx_strand_id
1 'polypeptide(L)'
;MERGCTVAPRLKLCSLAEVIDHLGADRQTGIIDGTEVRVRRPTAGRKDREKFISGKNKQNAVKSMVLTDTERRLLFCSTAEPVSCADIAHARNLNLVQSGR
;
A
#
# COMPACT_ATOMS: atom_id res chain seq x y z
N MET A 1 4.38 -8.92 -2.29
CA MET A 1 4.43 -8.48 -3.70
C MET A 1 3.60 -7.22 -3.80
N GLU A 2 4.24 -6.10 -4.11
CA GLU A 2 3.56 -4.87 -4.51
C GLU A 2 2.84 -5.12 -5.84
N ARG A 3 1.66 -4.51 -6.04
CA ARG A 3 0.85 -4.70 -7.25
C ARG A 3 0.90 -3.44 -8.10
N GLY A 4 1.58 -3.55 -9.23
CA GLY A 4 1.66 -2.50 -10.24
C GLY A 4 0.49 -2.44 -11.21
N CYS A 5 0.26 -1.27 -11.83
CA CYS A 5 -0.80 -1.05 -12.81
C CYS A 5 -0.25 -0.74 -14.22
N THR A 6 -0.92 -1.27 -15.25
CA THR A 6 -0.64 -0.93 -16.66
C THR A 6 -1.39 0.35 -17.02
N VAL A 7 -0.66 1.42 -17.31
CA VAL A 7 -1.25 2.75 -17.61
C VAL A 7 -1.23 3.08 -19.09
N ALA A 8 -0.39 2.41 -19.87
CA ALA A 8 -0.34 2.51 -21.33
C ALA A 8 0.18 1.20 -21.93
N PRO A 9 0.06 0.97 -23.25
CA PRO A 9 0.66 -0.18 -23.90
C PRO A 9 2.14 -0.30 -23.54
N ARG A 10 2.53 -1.45 -22.96
CA ARG A 10 3.90 -1.77 -22.53
C ARG A 10 4.45 -0.93 -21.36
N LEU A 11 3.65 -0.08 -20.72
CA LEU A 11 4.04 0.68 -19.53
C LEU A 11 3.27 0.17 -18.31
N LYS A 12 3.99 -0.47 -17.38
CA LYS A 12 3.46 -0.92 -16.10
C LYS A 12 4.24 -0.29 -14.96
N LEU A 13 3.57 0.51 -14.16
CA LEU A 13 4.12 1.13 -12.97
C LEU A 13 4.11 0.09 -11.84
N CYS A 14 5.27 -0.34 -11.36
CA CYS A 14 5.42 -1.42 -10.39
C CYS A 14 5.93 -0.94 -9.03
N SER A 15 6.47 0.27 -8.95
CA SER A 15 6.91 0.92 -7.72
C SER A 15 6.27 2.29 -7.58
N LEU A 16 6.26 2.79 -6.35
CA LEU A 16 5.76 4.12 -6.06
C LEU A 16 6.59 5.24 -6.71
N ALA A 17 7.92 5.06 -6.80
CA ALA A 17 8.79 6.01 -7.49
C ALA A 17 8.38 6.18 -8.97
N GLU A 18 8.16 5.07 -9.68
CA GLU A 18 7.67 5.11 -11.06
C GLU A 18 6.31 5.81 -11.18
N VAL A 19 5.45 5.72 -10.18
CA VAL A 19 4.15 6.38 -10.18
C VAL A 19 4.29 7.88 -9.95
N ILE A 20 5.16 8.30 -9.03
CA ILE A 20 5.47 9.71 -8.79
C ILE A 20 6.09 10.33 -10.05
N ASP A 21 7.03 9.64 -10.69
CA ASP A 21 7.66 10.08 -11.93
C ASP A 21 6.63 10.20 -13.07
N HIS A 22 5.74 9.20 -13.20
CA HIS A 22 4.68 9.20 -14.20
C HIS A 22 3.72 10.38 -14.02
N LEU A 23 3.26 10.63 -12.78
CA LEU A 23 2.41 11.78 -12.46
C LEU A 23 3.15 13.11 -12.66
N GLY A 24 4.43 13.16 -12.29
CA GLY A 24 5.27 14.36 -12.40
C GLY A 24 5.55 14.78 -13.85
N ALA A 25 5.75 13.81 -14.76
CA ALA A 25 6.01 14.08 -16.17
C ALA A 25 4.91 14.92 -16.83
N ASP A 26 3.65 14.66 -16.45
CA ASP A 26 2.47 15.35 -16.98
C ASP A 26 1.88 16.38 -16.01
N ARG A 27 2.56 16.65 -14.89
CA ARG A 27 2.10 17.54 -13.80
C ARG A 27 0.70 17.18 -13.28
N GLN A 28 0.40 15.90 -13.24
CA GLN A 28 -0.86 15.37 -12.71
C GLN A 28 -0.80 15.20 -11.20
N THR A 29 -1.94 15.34 -10.55
CA THR A 29 -2.09 15.07 -9.11
C THR A 29 -2.48 13.62 -8.89
N GLY A 30 -1.86 12.98 -7.89
CA GLY A 30 -2.30 11.67 -7.39
C GLY A 30 -3.05 11.81 -6.07
N ILE A 31 -3.96 10.87 -5.81
CA ILE A 31 -4.61 10.71 -4.50
C ILE A 31 -3.98 9.50 -3.82
N ILE A 32 -3.54 9.70 -2.56
CA ILE A 32 -3.04 8.62 -1.72
C ILE A 32 -4.02 8.35 -0.58
N ASP A 33 -4.39 7.08 -0.42
CA ASP A 33 -5.24 6.63 0.67
C ASP A 33 -4.60 5.47 1.44
N GLY A 34 -4.78 5.49 2.76
CA GLY A 34 -4.45 4.40 3.65
C GLY A 34 -5.68 3.53 3.87
N THR A 35 -5.80 2.46 3.08
CA THR A 35 -6.98 1.60 3.15
C THR A 35 -6.78 0.50 4.19
N GLU A 36 -7.57 0.54 5.29
CA GLU A 36 -7.59 -0.49 6.33
C GLU A 36 -8.72 -1.51 6.12
N VAL A 37 -8.40 -2.81 6.22
CA VAL A 37 -9.35 -3.91 6.10
C VAL A 37 -9.21 -4.83 7.31
N ARG A 38 -10.33 -5.09 8.00
CA ARG A 38 -10.39 -6.12 9.04
C ARG A 38 -10.33 -7.50 8.40
N VAL A 39 -9.47 -8.36 8.90
CA VAL A 39 -9.26 -9.71 8.39
C VAL A 39 -9.62 -10.75 9.43
N ARG A 40 -10.18 -11.86 8.97
CA ARG A 40 -10.43 -13.01 9.84
C ARG A 40 -9.11 -13.68 10.19
N ARG A 41 -9.01 -14.16 11.43
CA ARG A 41 -7.89 -15.02 11.85
C ARG A 41 -7.78 -16.25 10.92
N PRO A 42 -6.61 -16.55 10.35
CA PRO A 42 -6.40 -17.73 9.53
C PRO A 42 -6.68 -19.04 10.28
N THR A 43 -7.06 -20.08 9.52
CA THR A 43 -7.26 -21.44 10.04
C THR A 43 -5.98 -22.00 10.68
N ALA A 44 -6.12 -22.93 11.62
CA ALA A 44 -5.00 -23.67 12.20
C ALA A 44 -4.07 -24.25 11.11
N GLY A 45 -2.76 -24.22 11.35
CA GLY A 45 -1.74 -24.72 10.42
C GLY A 45 -1.33 -23.74 9.29
N ARG A 46 -1.99 -22.59 9.14
CA ARG A 46 -1.54 -21.54 8.20
C ARG A 46 -0.33 -20.79 8.75
N LYS A 47 0.71 -20.64 7.92
CA LYS A 47 1.81 -19.68 8.14
C LYS A 47 1.18 -18.31 8.41
N ASP A 48 1.65 -17.62 9.45
CA ASP A 48 1.15 -16.32 9.93
C ASP A 48 -0.10 -16.31 10.83
N ARG A 49 -0.72 -17.45 11.15
CA ARG A 49 -1.86 -17.47 12.09
C ARG A 49 -1.57 -16.76 13.43
N GLU A 50 -0.35 -16.92 13.95
CA GLU A 50 0.05 -16.36 15.25
C GLU A 50 0.18 -14.82 15.24
N LYS A 51 0.23 -14.20 14.05
CA LYS A 51 0.18 -12.73 13.93
C LYS A 51 -1.22 -12.17 14.25
N PHE A 52 -2.25 -13.02 14.24
CA PHE A 52 -3.65 -12.66 14.46
C PHE A 52 -4.11 -13.14 15.83
N ILE A 53 -4.31 -12.21 16.77
CA ILE A 53 -4.65 -12.50 18.17
C ILE A 53 -6.13 -12.18 18.43
N SER A 54 -6.86 -13.14 19.01
CA SER A 54 -8.27 -12.92 19.38
C SER A 54 -8.43 -11.68 20.27
N GLY A 55 -9.44 -10.84 19.99
CA GLY A 55 -9.68 -9.59 20.72
C GLY A 55 -8.70 -8.45 20.45
N LYS A 56 -7.63 -8.65 19.66
CA LYS A 56 -6.70 -7.58 19.27
C LYS A 56 -7.04 -7.01 17.89
N ASN A 57 -8.01 -6.08 17.86
CA ASN A 57 -8.54 -5.50 16.62
C ASN A 57 -7.48 -4.97 15.65
N LYS A 58 -6.45 -4.24 16.13
CA LYS A 58 -5.37 -3.70 15.28
C LYS A 58 -4.43 -4.76 14.71
N GLN A 59 -4.30 -5.92 15.35
CA GLN A 59 -3.53 -7.05 14.81
C GLN A 59 -4.37 -7.91 13.85
N ASN A 60 -5.70 -7.82 13.97
CA ASN A 60 -6.67 -8.46 13.06
C ASN A 60 -7.13 -7.53 11.93
N ALA A 61 -6.31 -6.53 11.60
CA ALA A 61 -6.53 -5.65 10.48
C ALA A 61 -5.21 -5.46 9.73
N VAL A 62 -5.33 -5.31 8.42
CA VAL A 62 -4.23 -4.96 7.54
C VAL A 62 -4.52 -3.64 6.87
N LYS A 63 -3.48 -2.91 6.49
CA LYS A 63 -3.56 -1.68 5.74
C LYS A 63 -2.71 -1.76 4.50
N SER A 64 -3.18 -1.15 3.43
CA SER A 64 -2.40 -0.96 2.20
C SER A 64 -2.47 0.51 1.82
N MET A 65 -1.39 1.02 1.24
CA MET A 65 -1.39 2.32 0.60
C MET A 65 -1.82 2.15 -0.85
N VAL A 66 -2.84 2.92 -1.24
CA VAL A 66 -3.39 2.90 -2.59
C VAL A 66 -3.15 4.26 -3.21
N LEU A 67 -2.64 4.28 -4.43
CA LEU A 67 -2.50 5.49 -5.22
C LEU A 67 -3.40 5.43 -6.45
N THR A 68 -4.17 6.49 -6.67
CA THR A 68 -4.96 6.67 -7.89
C THR A 68 -4.65 8.00 -8.56
N ASP A 69 -4.98 8.11 -9.85
CA ASP A 69 -5.10 9.42 -10.48
C ASP A 69 -6.40 10.14 -10.05
N THR A 70 -6.62 11.34 -10.58
CA THR A 70 -7.83 12.13 -10.33
C THR A 70 -9.11 11.52 -10.90
N GLU A 71 -8.99 10.63 -11.89
CA GLU A 71 -10.09 9.86 -12.47
C GLU A 71 -10.39 8.58 -11.66
N ARG A 72 -9.71 8.39 -10.52
CA ARG A 72 -9.83 7.23 -9.62
C ARG A 72 -9.36 5.93 -10.26
N ARG A 73 -8.53 5.98 -11.29
CA ARG A 73 -7.87 4.79 -11.84
C ARG A 73 -6.72 4.40 -10.92
N LEU A 74 -6.66 3.12 -10.55
CA LEU A 74 -5.59 2.59 -9.72
C LEU A 74 -4.25 2.72 -10.43
N LEU A 75 -3.25 3.29 -9.77
CA LEU A 75 -1.88 3.36 -10.26
C LEU A 75 -0.94 2.43 -9.49
N PHE A 76 -1.18 2.27 -8.18
CA PHE A 76 -0.34 1.45 -7.31
C PHE A 76 -1.10 0.95 -6.09
N CYS A 77 -0.75 -0.27 -5.64
CA CYS A 77 -1.18 -0.81 -4.36
C CYS A 77 0.01 -1.47 -3.66
N SER A 78 0.33 -0.99 -2.46
CA SER A 78 1.41 -1.53 -1.64
C SER A 78 1.13 -2.97 -1.19
N THR A 79 2.14 -3.59 -0.57
CA THR A 79 1.87 -4.77 0.26
C THR A 79 0.96 -4.42 1.42
N ALA A 80 0.14 -5.39 1.83
CA ALA A 80 -0.69 -5.26 3.01
C ALA A 80 0.18 -5.45 4.26
N GLU A 81 0.23 -4.44 5.11
CA GLU A 81 0.95 -4.46 6.38
C GLU A 81 -0.05 -4.55 7.54
N PRO A 82 0.31 -5.15 8.69
CA PRO A 82 -0.54 -5.11 9.87
C PRO A 82 -0.85 -3.67 10.31
N VAL A 83 -2.09 -3.39 10.72
CA VAL A 83 -2.47 -2.06 11.27
C VAL A 83 -1.73 -1.72 12.56
N SER A 84 -1.18 -2.73 13.25
CA SER A 84 -0.26 -2.50 14.37
C SER A 84 1.07 -1.84 13.98
N CYS A 85 1.47 -1.91 12.71
CA CYS A 85 2.59 -1.12 12.18
C CYS A 85 2.17 0.36 12.13
N ALA A 86 3.06 1.29 12.49
CA ALA A 86 2.75 2.72 12.37
C ALA A 86 2.71 3.16 10.90
N ASP A 87 1.83 4.10 10.52
CA ASP A 87 1.72 4.58 9.12
C ASP A 87 3.04 5.15 8.61
N ILE A 88 3.75 5.91 9.46
CA ILE A 88 5.06 6.46 9.12
C ILE A 88 6.10 5.38 8.82
N ALA A 89 6.01 4.22 9.46
CA ALA A 89 6.93 3.11 9.21
C ALA A 89 6.62 2.43 7.87
N HIS A 90 5.34 2.22 7.56
CA HIS A 90 4.91 1.71 6.25
C HIS A 90 5.31 2.69 5.14
N ALA A 91 5.07 3.99 5.32
CA ALA A 91 5.44 5.03 4.37
C ALA A 91 6.96 5.07 4.12
N ARG A 92 7.79 4.92 5.17
CA ARG A 92 9.25 4.81 5.02
C ARG A 92 9.68 3.58 4.24
N ASN A 93 9.07 2.42 4.46
CA ASN A 93 9.37 1.21 3.68
C ASN A 93 9.07 1.38 2.19
N LEU A 94 8.09 2.23 1.87
CA LEU A 94 7.72 2.58 0.50
C LEU A 94 8.48 3.80 -0.05
N ASN A 95 9.44 4.34 0.71
CA ASN A 95 10.21 5.54 0.36
C ASN A 95 9.34 6.80 0.12
N LEU A 96 8.18 6.91 0.78
CA LEU A 96 7.29 8.09 0.69
C LEU A 96 7.76 9.29 1.49
N VAL A 97 8.67 9.07 2.44
CA VAL A 97 9.13 10.11 3.37
C VAL A 97 10.61 10.31 3.13
N GLN A 98 10.98 11.45 2.54
CA GLN A 98 12.36 11.91 2.63
C GLN A 98 12.62 12.35 4.07
N SER A 99 13.67 11.80 4.69
CA SER A 99 14.22 12.43 5.89
C SER A 99 14.84 13.74 5.42
N GLY A 100 14.20 14.86 5.71
CA GLY A 100 14.75 16.18 5.42
C GLY A 100 16.16 16.28 6.00
N ARG A 101 17.13 16.54 5.13
CA ARG A 101 18.43 17.09 5.48
C ARG A 101 18.49 18.51 4.95
#